data_AF-A0A2Z6M263-F1
#
_entry.id   AF-A0A2Z6M263-F1
#
_cell.length_a   1.000
_cell.length_b   1.000
_cell.length_c   1.000
_cell.angle_alpha   90.00
_cell.angle_beta   90.00
_cell.angle_gamma   90.00
#
_symmetry.space_group_name_H-M   'P 1'
#
loop_
_entity.id
_entity.type
_entity.pdbx_description
1 polymer ?
#
loop_
_entity_poly.entity_id
_entity_poly.type
_entity_poly.pdbx_seq_one_letter_code
_entity_poly.pdbx_strand_id
1 'polypeptide(L)'
;MFALNIKTWKLLPSTVPCFSNRSSEQFFTVNDSRFAELVNAWLDKGLVREWKGTVGELHNGGEFLPFLPSPPRYIATNGMRFLADSLLSETHLVNVERLCWISKLEPFNGMWHLSENGKPCGKFDAIVVAHNGKCANRLLMTSGLPLIAKQMKRLELSSIWALLAAFEDPLPFPGNTEVPFEGAFVRGIDSVSWMANNTKKLLASQSDGPNCWTFLSTAAYGKQNKVPQENIPTATATRVKEGMLEGVEAALGLSKGSLPKPFYTKLQLWGAALPTNTPGVPCIFDPFGRAGICGDWLLDSNIEAAVLSGIALANHVYYIQSPGADPGEFAVGLNHEFQPPEGHDIGQFQKIHVIRCQGNYPESNISGLNSREYLT
;
A
#
# COMPACT_ATOMS: atom_id res chain seq x y z
N MET A 1 4.48 -0.70 19.84
CA MET A 1 5.41 -1.20 18.79
C MET A 1 4.63 -1.21 17.49
N PHE A 2 5.00 -0.39 16.50
CA PHE A 2 4.28 -0.33 15.21
C PHE A 2 5.04 -1.13 14.16
N ALA A 3 4.32 -1.94 13.40
CA ALA A 3 4.84 -2.78 12.32
C ALA A 3 4.25 -2.31 10.99
N LEU A 4 5.02 -1.54 10.22
CA LEU A 4 4.66 -1.14 8.87
C LEU A 4 5.59 -1.84 7.88
N ASN A 5 5.08 -2.76 7.08
CA ASN A 5 5.83 -3.34 5.96
C ASN A 5 5.76 -2.38 4.76
N ILE A 6 6.45 -1.23 4.87
CA ILE A 6 6.55 -0.28 3.76
C ILE A 6 7.56 -0.83 2.76
N LYS A 7 7.09 -1.19 1.57
CA LYS A 7 7.99 -1.48 0.45
C LYS A 7 8.64 -0.20 -0.02
N THR A 8 9.91 -0.01 0.25
CA THR A 8 10.66 1.14 -0.29
C THR A 8 11.35 0.76 -1.60
N TRP A 9 11.49 1.72 -2.50
CA TRP A 9 12.30 1.56 -3.70
C TRP A 9 13.78 1.36 -3.32
N LYS A 10 14.51 0.47 -4.01
CA LYS A 10 15.98 0.42 -3.90
C LYS A 10 16.54 1.82 -4.22
N LEU A 11 17.45 2.31 -3.38
CA LEU A 11 18.07 3.64 -3.49
C LEU A 11 18.46 3.95 -4.94
N LEU A 12 18.06 5.12 -5.41
CA LEU A 12 18.33 5.64 -6.74
C LEU A 12 19.33 6.80 -6.66
N PRO A 13 20.17 7.01 -7.68
CA PRO A 13 20.91 8.24 -7.84
C PRO A 13 19.98 9.46 -7.75
N SER A 14 20.47 10.54 -7.17
CA SER A 14 19.76 11.80 -6.88
C SER A 14 19.32 12.61 -8.11
N THR A 15 19.21 11.99 -9.29
CA THR A 15 19.10 12.70 -10.57
C THR A 15 17.71 13.24 -10.88
N VAL A 16 16.67 12.87 -10.11
CA VAL A 16 15.31 13.43 -10.28
C VAL A 16 14.69 13.79 -8.92
N PRO A 17 14.68 15.08 -8.51
CA PRO A 17 14.25 15.53 -7.19
C PRO A 17 12.81 15.13 -6.81
N CYS A 18 11.89 15.05 -7.77
CA CYS A 18 10.51 14.62 -7.55
C CYS A 18 10.38 13.16 -7.06
N PHE A 19 11.42 12.35 -7.26
CA PHE A 19 11.51 10.97 -6.75
C PHE A 19 12.48 10.88 -5.58
N SER A 20 12.80 11.96 -4.86
CA SER A 20 13.61 11.88 -3.64
C SER A 20 12.87 11.17 -2.50
N ASN A 21 11.58 11.46 -2.35
CA ASN A 21 10.71 11.03 -1.26
C ASN A 21 9.74 9.89 -1.67
N ARG A 22 10.31 8.83 -2.25
CA ARG A 22 9.55 7.73 -2.90
C ARG A 22 8.73 6.94 -1.89
N SER A 23 7.47 6.70 -2.24
CA SER A 23 6.61 5.77 -1.51
C SER A 23 6.00 4.75 -2.45
N SER A 24 5.87 3.51 -1.98
CA SER A 24 5.01 2.49 -2.59
C SER A 24 3.54 2.84 -2.39
N GLU A 25 3.18 3.19 -1.15
CA GLU A 25 1.86 3.68 -0.78
C GLU A 25 1.64 5.08 -1.35
N GLN A 26 0.52 5.30 -2.03
CA GLN A 26 0.29 6.53 -2.78
C GLN A 26 -0.43 7.59 -1.95
N PHE A 27 -1.34 7.16 -1.09
CA PHE A 27 -2.11 7.92 -0.10
C PHE A 27 -2.78 6.91 0.85
N PHE A 28 -3.41 7.38 1.92
CA PHE A 28 -4.26 6.54 2.77
C PHE A 28 -5.52 7.29 3.24
N THR A 29 -6.51 6.55 3.74
CA THR A 29 -7.73 7.09 4.36
C THR A 29 -7.79 6.67 5.82
N VAL A 30 -8.70 7.28 6.59
CA VAL A 30 -8.84 7.05 8.03
C VAL A 30 -10.30 6.72 8.32
N ASN A 31 -10.54 5.59 8.98
CA ASN A 31 -11.87 5.10 9.35
C ASN A 31 -11.93 4.64 10.81
N ASP A 32 -10.82 4.19 11.40
CA ASP A 32 -10.74 3.76 12.81
C ASP A 32 -10.29 4.92 13.71
N SER A 33 -11.02 5.15 14.80
CA SER A 33 -10.71 6.20 15.78
C SER A 33 -9.28 6.13 16.35
N ARG A 34 -8.73 4.94 16.58
CA ARG A 34 -7.36 4.76 17.09
C ARG A 34 -6.32 5.18 16.05
N PHE A 35 -6.62 4.93 14.78
CA PHE A 35 -5.76 5.39 13.69
C PHE A 35 -5.91 6.90 13.48
N ALA A 36 -7.11 7.45 13.64
CA ALA A 36 -7.37 8.89 13.57
C ALA A 36 -6.55 9.68 14.59
N GLU A 37 -6.43 9.20 15.82
CA GLU A 37 -5.57 9.82 16.85
C GLU A 37 -4.12 9.92 16.40
N LEU A 38 -3.57 8.85 15.81
CA LEU A 38 -2.20 8.84 15.28
C LEU A 38 -2.04 9.79 14.09
N VAL A 39 -3.02 9.81 13.18
CA VAL A 39 -2.99 10.69 12.01
C VAL A 39 -3.10 12.16 12.43
N ASN A 40 -3.91 12.49 13.43
CA ASN A 40 -3.97 13.84 14.00
C ASN A 40 -2.62 14.27 14.58
N ALA A 41 -1.97 13.41 15.36
CA ALA A 41 -0.62 13.69 15.86
C ALA A 41 0.42 13.87 14.73
N TRP A 42 0.28 13.12 13.63
CA TRP A 42 1.14 13.28 12.45
C TRP A 42 0.85 14.56 11.67
N LEU A 43 -0.41 15.01 11.62
CA LEU A 43 -0.82 16.28 11.02
C LEU A 43 -0.23 17.46 11.81
N ASP A 44 -0.36 17.44 13.14
CA ASP A 44 0.19 18.48 14.01
C ASP A 44 1.71 18.63 13.87
N LYS A 45 2.40 17.52 13.59
CA LYS A 45 3.85 17.48 13.35
C LYS A 45 4.26 17.74 11.90
N GLY A 46 3.30 17.91 10.98
CA GLY A 46 3.56 18.08 9.55
C GLY A 46 4.19 16.85 8.87
N LEU A 47 4.07 15.66 9.45
CA LEU A 47 4.57 14.40 8.88
C LEU A 47 3.67 13.90 7.75
N VAL A 48 2.38 14.19 7.86
CA VAL A 48 1.37 13.90 6.83
C VAL A 48 0.57 15.16 6.55
N ARG A 49 -0.08 15.21 5.40
CA ARG A 49 -1.05 16.26 5.05
C ARG A 49 -2.19 15.68 4.25
N GLU A 50 -3.31 16.38 4.23
CA GLU A 50 -4.39 16.03 3.33
C GLU A 50 -3.98 16.26 1.87
N TRP A 51 -4.29 15.29 1.03
CA TRP A 51 -4.14 15.38 -0.42
C TRP A 51 -5.43 15.93 -1.02
N LYS A 52 -5.38 17.22 -1.38
CA LYS A 52 -6.49 17.97 -1.99
C LYS A 52 -6.61 17.76 -3.51
N GLY A 53 -5.73 16.97 -4.10
CA GLY A 53 -5.73 16.70 -5.54
C GLY A 53 -6.93 15.89 -5.98
N THR A 54 -7.37 16.11 -7.23
CA THR A 54 -8.49 15.37 -7.81
C THR A 54 -8.09 13.91 -8.03
N VAL A 55 -8.86 12.98 -7.45
CA VAL A 55 -8.71 11.53 -7.63
C VAL A 55 -10.03 10.93 -8.10
N GLY A 56 -9.98 9.98 -9.02
CA GLY A 56 -11.19 9.35 -9.57
C GLY A 56 -10.93 8.03 -10.29
N GLU A 57 -11.91 7.57 -11.07
CA GLU A 57 -11.76 6.44 -12.00
C GLU A 57 -11.46 6.96 -13.40
N LEU A 58 -10.49 6.35 -14.07
CA LEU A 58 -10.18 6.58 -15.47
C LEU A 58 -10.52 5.31 -16.25
N HIS A 59 -11.51 5.40 -17.13
CA HIS A 59 -11.88 4.32 -18.02
C HIS A 59 -11.10 4.41 -19.34
N ASN A 60 -10.87 3.25 -19.96
CA ASN A 60 -10.24 3.16 -21.26
C ASN A 60 -10.88 4.15 -22.26
N GLY A 61 -10.03 4.90 -22.99
CA GLY A 61 -10.49 5.92 -23.93
C GLY A 61 -10.57 7.35 -23.35
N GLY A 62 -10.12 7.58 -22.11
CA GLY A 62 -9.99 8.92 -21.54
C GLY A 62 -11.21 9.43 -20.78
N GLU A 63 -12.16 8.56 -20.41
CA GLU A 63 -13.29 8.96 -19.58
C GLU A 63 -12.88 8.99 -18.10
N PHE A 64 -12.77 10.20 -17.53
CA PHE A 64 -12.41 10.40 -16.13
C PHE A 64 -13.62 10.80 -15.28
N LEU A 65 -13.88 10.05 -14.21
CA LEU A 65 -14.95 10.26 -13.24
C LEU A 65 -14.34 10.61 -11.87
N PRO A 66 -14.38 11.87 -11.43
CA PRO A 66 -13.83 12.26 -10.13
C PRO A 66 -14.64 11.66 -8.98
N PHE A 67 -13.95 11.24 -7.93
CA PHE A 67 -14.58 10.91 -6.66
C PHE A 67 -14.90 12.18 -5.87
N LEU A 68 -15.90 12.09 -4.99
CA LEU A 68 -16.03 13.08 -3.94
C LEU A 68 -14.73 13.17 -3.11
N PRO A 69 -14.42 14.37 -2.57
CA PRO A 69 -13.25 14.59 -1.72
C PRO A 69 -13.39 13.95 -0.32
N SER A 70 -14.45 13.17 -0.06
CA SER A 70 -14.72 12.49 1.20
C SER A 70 -14.75 10.97 0.99
N PRO A 71 -14.15 10.15 1.89
CA PRO A 71 -13.35 10.59 3.05
C PRO A 71 -12.02 11.24 2.66
N PRO A 72 -11.41 12.07 3.54
CA PRO A 72 -10.12 12.69 3.28
C PRO A 72 -9.03 11.67 2.95
N ARG A 73 -8.15 12.04 2.01
CA ARG A 73 -6.97 11.26 1.65
C ARG A 73 -5.74 11.93 2.23
N TYR A 74 -4.84 11.17 2.81
CA TYR A 74 -3.62 11.68 3.43
C TYR A 74 -2.38 11.13 2.74
N ILE A 75 -1.33 11.94 2.69
CA ILE A 75 -0.03 11.58 2.15
C ILE A 75 1.06 11.96 3.14
N ALA A 76 2.15 11.19 3.18
CA ALA A 76 3.34 11.58 3.92
C ALA A 76 4.08 12.70 3.18
N THR A 77 4.37 13.79 3.88
CA THR A 77 4.95 15.02 3.29
C THR A 77 6.32 14.78 2.68
N ASN A 78 7.13 13.93 3.30
CA ASN A 78 8.46 13.52 2.82
C ASN A 78 8.51 12.02 2.46
N GLY A 79 7.38 11.46 2.02
CA GLY A 79 7.26 10.04 1.67
C GLY A 79 7.14 9.13 2.89
N MET A 80 6.59 7.93 2.68
CA MET A 80 6.21 7.03 3.77
C MET A 80 7.37 6.54 4.63
N ARG A 81 8.58 6.50 4.08
CA ARG A 81 9.78 6.14 4.85
C ARG A 81 10.03 7.14 5.98
N PHE A 82 9.86 8.43 5.72
CA PHE A 82 10.02 9.48 6.72
C PHE A 82 9.03 9.32 7.88
N LEU A 83 7.79 8.94 7.58
CA LEU A 83 6.78 8.64 8.60
C LEU A 83 7.23 7.51 9.52
N ALA A 84 7.76 6.41 8.96
CA ALA A 84 8.27 5.30 9.74
C ALA A 84 9.55 5.66 10.55
N ASP A 85 10.44 6.47 9.99
CA ASP A 85 11.63 6.94 10.70
C ASP A 85 11.26 7.88 11.87
N SER A 86 10.23 8.72 11.72
CA SER A 86 9.72 9.58 12.80
C SER A 86 9.27 8.77 14.02
N LEU A 87 8.55 7.66 13.80
CA LEU A 87 8.13 6.76 14.88
C LEU A 87 9.30 6.20 15.69
N LEU A 88 10.48 6.04 15.08
CA LEU A 88 11.68 5.55 15.76
C LEU A 88 12.38 6.66 16.55
N SER A 89 12.35 7.90 16.07
CA SER A 89 12.96 9.04 16.77
C SER A 89 12.25 9.42 18.08
N GLU A 90 10.98 9.03 18.23
CA GLU A 90 10.14 9.39 19.38
C GLU A 90 10.26 8.42 20.56
N THR A 91 11.10 7.39 20.47
CA THR A 91 11.25 6.41 21.55
C THR A 91 12.68 5.93 21.74
N HIS A 92 13.13 5.96 22.99
CA HIS A 92 14.39 5.34 23.40
C HIS A 92 14.22 3.85 23.76
N LEU A 93 13.00 3.31 23.68
CA LEU A 93 12.69 1.93 24.03
C LEU A 93 12.98 0.94 22.88
N VAL A 94 13.34 1.44 21.70
CA VAL A 94 13.55 0.62 20.50
C VAL A 94 15.00 0.72 20.06
N ASN A 95 15.72 -0.39 20.09
CA ASN A 95 17.00 -0.53 19.39
C ASN A 95 16.76 -1.06 17.98
N VAL A 96 17.37 -0.43 16.98
CA VAL A 96 17.18 -0.79 15.57
C VAL A 96 18.50 -1.21 14.94
N GLU A 97 18.60 -2.49 14.60
CA GLU A 97 19.78 -3.08 13.98
C GLU A 97 19.64 -3.14 12.44
N ARG A 98 20.57 -2.48 11.73
CA ARG A 98 20.65 -2.49 10.26
C ARG A 98 22.13 -2.52 9.83
N LEU A 99 22.56 -3.27 8.83
CA LEU A 99 21.84 -4.25 8.01
C LEU A 99 21.86 -5.62 8.71
N CYS A 100 20.70 -6.13 9.12
CA CYS A 100 20.58 -7.42 9.79
C CYS A 100 19.46 -8.26 9.17
N TRP A 101 19.81 -9.40 8.58
CA TRP A 101 18.88 -10.38 8.04
C TRP A 101 18.77 -11.59 8.97
N ILE A 102 17.71 -11.65 9.77
CA ILE A 102 17.45 -12.80 10.62
C ILE A 102 17.12 -14.01 9.75
N SER A 103 17.98 -15.03 9.83
CA SER A 103 17.88 -16.28 9.09
C SER A 103 17.29 -17.43 9.90
N LYS A 104 17.32 -17.36 11.24
CA LYS A 104 16.89 -18.43 12.12
C LYS A 104 16.34 -17.89 13.44
N LEU A 105 15.28 -18.55 13.93
CA LEU A 105 14.67 -18.36 15.25
C LEU A 105 14.77 -19.71 16.00
N GLU A 106 15.34 -19.72 17.19
CA GLU A 106 15.47 -20.96 17.98
C GLU A 106 15.00 -20.73 19.42
N PRO A 107 14.06 -21.54 19.93
CA PRO A 107 13.75 -21.53 21.35
C PRO A 107 14.87 -22.26 22.11
N PHE A 108 15.47 -21.61 23.11
CA PHE A 108 16.51 -22.18 23.97
C PHE A 108 16.42 -21.59 25.38
N ASN A 109 16.37 -22.46 26.40
CA ASN A 109 16.30 -22.08 27.82
C ASN A 109 15.23 -20.99 28.13
N GLY A 110 14.05 -21.13 27.55
CA GLY A 110 12.95 -20.20 27.79
C GLY A 110 13.07 -18.85 27.08
N MET A 111 14.06 -18.65 26.20
CA MET A 111 14.20 -17.45 25.37
C MET A 111 14.27 -17.79 23.89
N TRP A 112 14.00 -16.81 23.05
CA TRP A 112 14.21 -16.85 21.62
C TRP A 112 15.60 -16.38 21.26
N HIS A 113 16.36 -17.23 20.60
CA HIS A 113 17.70 -16.94 20.08
C HIS A 113 17.61 -16.65 18.59
N LEU A 114 18.11 -15.49 18.18
CA LEU A 114 18.10 -15.04 16.78
C LEU A 114 19.49 -15.17 16.17
N SER A 115 19.55 -15.54 14.88
CA SER A 115 20.82 -15.51 14.16
C SER A 115 20.71 -15.12 12.68
N GLU A 116 21.75 -14.45 12.20
CA GLU A 116 22.01 -14.11 10.80
C GLU A 116 23.13 -15.02 10.27
N ASN A 117 22.78 -16.00 9.44
CA ASN A 117 23.73 -16.96 8.88
C ASN A 117 24.64 -17.61 9.94
N GLY A 118 24.05 -17.97 11.09
CA GLY A 118 24.76 -18.56 12.23
C GLY A 118 25.39 -17.56 13.20
N LYS A 119 25.51 -16.28 12.83
CA LYS A 119 25.96 -15.22 13.75
C LYS A 119 24.83 -14.88 14.74
N PRO A 120 25.06 -14.94 16.06
CA PRO A 120 24.05 -14.56 17.05
C PRO A 120 23.65 -13.08 16.94
N CYS A 121 22.35 -12.80 17.00
CA CYS A 121 21.75 -11.47 16.89
C CYS A 121 20.95 -11.05 18.13
N GLY A 122 21.06 -11.80 19.22
CA GLY A 122 20.42 -11.49 20.50
C GLY A 122 19.50 -12.59 21.03
N LYS A 123 18.95 -12.33 22.21
CA LYS A 123 18.02 -13.21 22.93
C LYS A 123 16.82 -12.39 23.40
N PHE A 124 15.62 -12.94 23.27
CA PHE A 124 14.37 -12.21 23.51
C PHE A 124 13.32 -13.08 24.18
N ASP A 125 12.46 -12.49 25.01
CA ASP A 125 11.38 -13.22 25.68
C ASP A 125 10.22 -13.57 24.73
N ALA A 126 9.98 -12.71 23.74
CA ALA A 126 8.90 -12.85 22.76
C ALA A 126 9.34 -12.38 21.38
N ILE A 127 8.68 -12.87 20.33
CA ILE A 127 8.97 -12.54 18.93
C ILE A 127 7.75 -11.96 18.23
N VAL A 128 7.96 -10.84 17.54
CA VAL A 128 6.98 -10.24 16.62
C VAL A 128 7.53 -10.34 15.19
N VAL A 129 6.78 -11.03 14.33
CA VAL A 129 7.08 -11.10 12.89
C VAL A 129 6.21 -10.08 12.17
N ALA A 130 6.82 -8.96 11.79
CA ALA A 130 6.22 -7.87 11.01
C ALA A 130 6.59 -7.96 9.52
N HIS A 131 6.64 -9.18 8.98
CA HIS A 131 7.12 -9.46 7.64
C HIS A 131 6.28 -10.56 6.97
N ASN A 132 6.30 -10.63 5.65
CA ASN A 132 5.44 -11.53 4.87
C ASN A 132 6.20 -12.25 3.74
N GLY A 133 5.47 -13.09 3.01
CA GLY A 133 5.97 -13.77 1.82
C GLY A 133 7.00 -14.87 2.10
N LYS A 134 7.85 -15.15 1.11
CA LYS A 134 8.79 -16.29 1.14
C LYS A 134 9.80 -16.21 2.29
N CYS A 135 10.24 -15.00 2.64
CA CYS A 135 11.24 -14.79 3.69
C CYS A 135 10.67 -15.11 5.07
N ALA A 136 9.49 -14.58 5.40
CA ALA A 136 8.79 -14.88 6.65
C ALA A 136 8.42 -16.36 6.73
N ASN A 137 7.93 -16.95 5.64
CA ASN A 137 7.66 -18.39 5.56
C ASN A 137 8.91 -19.23 5.89
N ARG A 138 10.04 -18.96 5.22
CA ARG A 138 11.29 -19.69 5.45
C ARG A 138 11.78 -19.58 6.90
N LEU A 139 11.65 -18.38 7.49
CA LEU A 139 12.03 -18.12 8.87
C LEU A 139 11.16 -18.91 9.88
N LEU A 140 9.84 -18.92 9.66
CA LEU A 140 8.89 -19.55 10.57
C LEU A 140 8.86 -21.08 10.45
N MET A 141 9.10 -21.64 9.26
CA MET A 141 9.07 -23.09 9.02
C MET A 141 10.06 -23.88 9.89
N THR A 142 11.18 -23.27 10.29
CA THR A 142 12.21 -23.91 11.12
C THR A 142 12.20 -23.46 12.58
N SER A 143 11.25 -22.59 12.96
CA SER A 143 11.21 -21.94 14.28
C SER A 143 10.65 -22.81 15.41
N GLY A 144 10.03 -23.95 15.09
CA GLY A 144 9.27 -24.74 16.08
C GLY A 144 7.88 -24.18 16.41
N LEU A 145 7.36 -23.23 15.63
CA LEU A 145 6.02 -22.64 15.77
C LEU A 145 5.06 -23.16 14.68
N PRO A 146 4.58 -24.42 14.77
CA PRO A 146 3.86 -25.06 13.66
C PRO A 146 2.54 -24.37 13.30
N LEU A 147 1.81 -23.83 14.27
CA LEU A 147 0.53 -23.15 14.02
C LEU A 147 0.73 -21.80 13.31
N ILE A 148 1.71 -21.01 13.76
CA ILE A 148 2.09 -19.74 13.11
C ILE A 148 2.64 -19.99 11.70
N ALA A 149 3.54 -20.97 11.55
CA ALA A 149 4.09 -21.35 10.26
C ALA A 149 2.99 -21.83 9.29
N LYS A 150 2.01 -22.60 9.77
CA LYS A 150 0.84 -23.01 8.99
C LYS A 150 0.05 -21.81 8.47
N GLN A 151 -0.19 -20.79 9.29
CA GLN A 151 -0.91 -19.59 8.87
C GLN A 151 -0.11 -18.78 7.83
N MET A 152 1.19 -18.55 8.06
CA MET A 152 2.05 -17.84 7.08
C MET A 152 2.16 -18.57 5.73
N LYS A 153 2.09 -19.91 5.73
CA LYS A 153 2.10 -20.71 4.51
C LYS A 153 0.84 -20.55 3.66
N ARG A 154 -0.29 -20.21 4.30
CA ARG A 154 -1.58 -20.02 3.63
C ARG A 154 -1.74 -18.63 3.03
N LEU A 155 -0.93 -17.67 3.44
CA LEU A 155 -0.93 -16.32 2.88
C LEU A 155 -0.53 -16.36 1.40
N GLU A 156 -1.44 -15.90 0.56
CA GLU A 156 -1.22 -15.69 -0.87
C GLU A 156 -1.07 -14.21 -1.15
N LEU A 157 -0.06 -13.87 -1.95
CA LEU A 157 0.29 -12.49 -2.29
C LEU A 157 0.40 -12.34 -3.81
N SER A 158 -0.17 -11.26 -4.32
CA SER A 158 -0.06 -10.86 -5.72
C SER A 158 1.35 -10.37 -6.05
N SER A 159 1.61 -10.22 -7.35
CA SER A 159 2.76 -9.50 -7.88
C SER A 159 2.26 -8.23 -8.56
N ILE A 160 2.93 -7.10 -8.35
CA ILE A 160 2.62 -5.84 -9.05
C ILE A 160 3.92 -5.24 -9.60
N TRP A 161 3.84 -4.69 -10.81
CA TRP A 161 4.88 -3.84 -11.36
C TRP A 161 4.61 -2.38 -11.04
N ALA A 162 5.61 -1.70 -10.52
CA ALA A 162 5.59 -0.26 -10.32
C ALA A 162 6.55 0.39 -11.32
N LEU A 163 6.06 1.38 -12.05
CA LEU A 163 6.82 2.20 -12.99
C LEU A 163 6.79 3.65 -12.53
N LEU A 164 7.95 4.20 -12.20
CA LEU A 164 8.16 5.64 -12.09
C LEU A 164 8.58 6.17 -13.45
N ALA A 165 7.98 7.27 -13.89
CA ALA A 165 8.33 7.94 -15.14
C ALA A 165 8.34 9.46 -14.94
N ALA A 166 9.38 10.14 -15.45
CA ALA A 166 9.43 11.59 -15.49
C ALA A 166 9.41 12.10 -16.92
N PHE A 167 8.60 13.13 -17.15
CA PHE A 167 8.38 13.80 -18.42
C PHE A 167 8.76 15.27 -18.29
N GLU A 168 9.19 15.88 -19.39
CA GLU A 168 9.44 17.33 -19.43
C GLU A 168 8.10 18.06 -19.32
N ASP A 169 7.18 17.75 -20.24
CA ASP A 169 5.84 18.33 -20.28
C ASP A 169 4.81 17.51 -19.48
N PRO A 170 3.67 18.14 -19.10
CA PRO A 170 2.52 17.42 -18.54
C PRO A 170 2.01 16.31 -19.47
N LEU A 171 1.36 15.29 -18.90
CA LEU A 171 0.74 14.25 -19.72
C LEU A 171 -0.40 14.83 -20.55
N PRO A 172 -0.43 14.60 -21.88
CA PRO A 172 -1.50 15.12 -22.73
C PRO A 172 -2.83 14.42 -22.44
N PHE A 173 -3.93 15.11 -22.74
CA PHE A 173 -5.27 14.57 -22.57
C PHE A 173 -6.18 15.02 -23.73
N PRO A 174 -7.06 14.18 -24.28
CA PRO A 174 -7.92 14.58 -25.39
C PRO A 174 -8.70 15.87 -25.10
N GLY A 175 -8.51 16.89 -25.94
CA GLY A 175 -9.16 18.20 -25.79
C GLY A 175 -8.56 19.12 -24.71
N ASN A 176 -7.46 18.73 -24.06
CA ASN A 176 -6.78 19.55 -23.05
C ASN A 176 -5.25 19.43 -23.13
N THR A 177 -4.52 20.38 -22.55
CA THR A 177 -3.05 20.32 -22.51
C THR A 177 -2.51 19.46 -21.36
N GLU A 178 -3.36 19.14 -20.38
CA GLU A 178 -3.02 18.32 -19.23
C GLU A 178 -4.20 17.45 -18.77
N VAL A 179 -3.89 16.31 -18.17
CA VAL A 179 -4.87 15.44 -17.50
C VAL A 179 -5.63 16.16 -16.35
N PRO A 180 -6.94 15.92 -16.18
CA PRO A 180 -7.77 16.61 -15.19
C PRO A 180 -7.66 16.05 -13.76
N PHE A 181 -6.66 15.21 -13.49
CA PHE A 181 -6.51 14.47 -12.24
C PHE A 181 -5.08 14.42 -11.74
N GLU A 182 -4.91 14.28 -10.43
CA GLU A 182 -3.63 13.98 -9.80
C GLU A 182 -3.50 12.50 -9.45
N GLY A 183 -4.61 11.77 -9.34
CA GLY A 183 -4.65 10.33 -9.14
C GLY A 183 -5.81 9.68 -9.90
N ALA A 184 -5.60 8.49 -10.44
CA ALA A 184 -6.67 7.76 -11.12
C ALA A 184 -6.55 6.26 -10.91
N PHE A 185 -7.66 5.63 -10.54
CA PHE A 185 -7.84 4.19 -10.63
C PHE A 185 -8.24 3.85 -12.07
N VAL A 186 -7.39 3.08 -12.75
CA VAL A 186 -7.57 2.77 -14.16
C VAL A 186 -8.44 1.53 -14.30
N ARG A 187 -9.46 1.60 -15.15
CA ARG A 187 -10.41 0.51 -15.43
C ARG A 187 -10.31 0.09 -16.89
N GLY A 188 -10.37 -1.22 -17.13
CA GLY A 188 -10.37 -1.79 -18.48
C GLY A 188 -8.99 -1.89 -19.16
N ILE A 189 -7.90 -1.62 -18.44
CA ILE A 189 -6.51 -1.76 -18.91
C ILE A 189 -5.80 -2.79 -18.04
N ASP A 190 -5.23 -3.85 -18.63
CA ASP A 190 -4.54 -4.90 -17.86
C ASP A 190 -3.20 -4.41 -17.29
N SER A 191 -2.42 -3.63 -18.05
CA SER A 191 -1.07 -3.24 -17.65
C SER A 191 -0.99 -2.12 -16.61
N VAL A 192 -2.10 -1.43 -16.31
CA VAL A 192 -2.15 -0.29 -15.38
C VAL A 192 -3.46 -0.33 -14.58
N SER A 193 -3.35 -0.34 -13.25
CA SER A 193 -4.46 -0.25 -12.29
C SER A 193 -4.53 1.12 -11.60
N TRP A 194 -3.40 1.83 -11.52
CA TRP A 194 -3.30 3.13 -10.84
C TRP A 194 -2.28 4.05 -11.50
N MET A 195 -2.60 5.35 -11.50
CA MET A 195 -1.73 6.44 -11.93
C MET A 195 -1.73 7.55 -10.87
N ALA A 196 -0.59 8.12 -10.53
CA ALA A 196 -0.50 9.32 -9.67
C ALA A 196 0.60 10.29 -10.10
N ASN A 197 0.26 11.58 -10.15
CA ASN A 197 1.18 12.68 -10.37
C ASN A 197 1.90 13.01 -9.07
N ASN A 198 3.12 12.49 -8.89
CA ASN A 198 3.95 12.78 -7.72
C ASN A 198 4.36 14.25 -7.63
N THR A 199 4.53 14.94 -8.76
CA THR A 199 4.90 16.36 -8.77
C THR A 199 3.82 17.20 -8.10
N LYS A 200 2.56 17.12 -8.59
CA LYS A 200 1.42 17.82 -7.97
C LYS A 200 1.14 17.32 -6.56
N LYS A 201 1.16 15.99 -6.37
CA LYS A 201 0.87 15.37 -5.08
C LYS A 201 1.85 15.79 -3.99
N LEU A 202 3.17 15.82 -4.23
CA LEU A 202 4.19 16.03 -3.19
C LEU A 202 4.71 17.47 -3.12
N LEU A 203 4.95 18.12 -4.27
CA LEU A 203 5.69 19.39 -4.32
C LEU A 203 4.81 20.65 -4.18
N ALA A 204 3.49 20.49 -4.03
CA ALA A 204 2.50 21.57 -4.10
C ALA A 204 2.57 22.35 -5.42
N SER A 205 1.52 23.13 -5.73
CA SER A 205 1.41 23.86 -7.00
C SER A 205 2.57 24.85 -7.17
N GLN A 206 3.24 24.79 -8.33
CA GLN A 206 4.41 25.58 -8.78
C GLN A 206 5.78 24.94 -8.56
N SER A 207 6.03 23.80 -9.20
CA SER A 207 7.41 23.43 -9.55
C SER A 207 7.58 23.53 -11.06
N ASP A 208 8.50 24.38 -11.53
CA ASP A 208 9.04 24.36 -12.91
C ASP A 208 9.90 23.12 -13.20
N GLY A 209 9.69 22.06 -12.41
CA GLY A 209 10.40 20.81 -12.45
C GLY A 209 9.66 19.75 -13.28
N PRO A 210 10.25 18.56 -13.40
CA PRO A 210 9.69 17.51 -14.23
C PRO A 210 8.33 17.01 -13.73
N ASN A 211 7.52 16.55 -14.68
CA ASN A 211 6.23 15.91 -14.45
C ASN A 211 6.45 14.44 -14.11
N CYS A 212 6.35 14.10 -12.83
CA CYS A 212 6.74 12.80 -12.31
C CYS A 212 5.53 11.97 -11.93
N TRP A 213 5.45 10.77 -12.47
CA TRP A 213 4.31 9.87 -12.33
C TRP A 213 4.71 8.54 -11.72
N THR A 214 3.78 7.98 -10.92
CA THR A 214 3.80 6.57 -10.51
C THR A 214 2.68 5.85 -11.23
N PHE A 215 3.02 4.76 -11.91
CA PHE A 215 2.08 3.83 -12.51
C PHE A 215 2.22 2.46 -11.85
N LEU A 216 1.11 1.84 -11.50
CA LEU A 216 1.08 0.52 -10.88
C LEU A 216 0.25 -0.42 -11.76
N SER A 217 0.73 -1.63 -12.00
CA SER A 217 0.01 -2.63 -12.80
C SER A 217 -1.15 -3.26 -12.04
N THR A 218 -2.01 -4.00 -12.74
CA THR A 218 -2.90 -4.97 -12.08
C THR A 218 -2.09 -6.15 -11.52
N ALA A 219 -2.70 -6.90 -10.61
CA ALA A 219 -2.18 -8.18 -10.13
C ALA A 219 -2.12 -9.23 -11.26
N ALA A 220 -3.07 -9.21 -12.19
CA ALA A 220 -3.12 -10.12 -13.33
C ALA A 220 -1.90 -9.93 -14.24
N TYR A 221 -1.61 -8.67 -14.63
CA TYR A 221 -0.43 -8.34 -15.42
C TYR A 221 0.87 -8.67 -14.68
N GLY A 222 0.94 -8.38 -13.37
CA GLY A 222 2.10 -8.74 -12.55
C GLY A 222 2.32 -10.24 -12.40
N LYS A 223 1.27 -11.05 -12.39
CA LYS A 223 1.34 -12.52 -12.40
C LYS A 223 1.85 -13.05 -13.74
N GLN A 224 1.32 -12.56 -14.85
CA GLN A 224 1.74 -12.96 -16.21
C GLN A 224 3.21 -12.60 -16.49
N ASN A 225 3.70 -11.53 -15.87
CA ASN A 225 5.05 -11.00 -16.08
C ASN A 225 5.99 -11.26 -14.89
N LYS A 226 5.67 -12.22 -14.02
CA LYS A 226 6.46 -12.48 -12.81
C LYS A 226 7.81 -13.11 -13.15
N VAL A 227 8.87 -12.51 -12.62
CA VAL A 227 10.26 -13.01 -12.68
C VAL A 227 10.89 -12.94 -11.28
N PRO A 228 12.09 -13.53 -11.04
CA PRO A 228 12.81 -13.33 -9.79
C PRO A 228 13.04 -11.83 -9.53
N GLN A 229 12.50 -11.31 -8.42
CA GLN A 229 12.52 -9.88 -8.10
C GLN A 229 13.96 -9.36 -7.90
N GLU A 230 14.84 -10.22 -7.39
CA GLU A 230 16.25 -9.98 -7.17
C GLU A 230 17.07 -9.90 -8.47
N ASN A 231 16.55 -10.47 -9.57
CA ASN A 231 17.25 -10.56 -10.85
C ASN A 231 16.25 -10.48 -12.02
N ILE A 232 15.79 -9.26 -12.31
CA ILE A 232 14.85 -8.98 -13.40
C ILE A 232 15.63 -9.00 -14.73
N PRO A 233 15.31 -9.88 -15.70
CA PRO A 233 15.97 -9.88 -17.00
C PRO A 233 15.70 -8.59 -17.78
N THR A 234 16.72 -8.04 -18.44
CA THR A 234 16.60 -6.79 -19.22
C THR A 234 15.48 -6.85 -20.25
N ALA A 235 15.35 -7.95 -20.98
CA ALA A 235 14.27 -8.13 -21.96
C ALA A 235 12.87 -8.05 -21.33
N THR A 236 12.70 -8.58 -20.12
CA THR A 236 11.43 -8.47 -19.38
C THR A 236 11.19 -7.04 -18.90
N ALA A 237 12.21 -6.38 -18.34
CA ALA A 237 12.10 -5.00 -17.90
C ALA A 237 11.71 -4.05 -19.05
N THR A 238 12.33 -4.21 -20.22
CA THR A 238 11.98 -3.42 -21.41
C THR A 238 10.55 -3.65 -21.85
N ARG A 239 10.14 -4.92 -22.01
CA ARG A 239 8.79 -5.28 -22.46
C ARG A 239 7.70 -4.83 -21.48
N VAL A 240 7.93 -4.97 -20.17
CA VAL A 240 6.98 -4.53 -19.13
C VAL A 240 6.87 -3.00 -19.12
N LYS A 241 8.00 -2.29 -19.19
CA LYS A 241 8.01 -0.82 -19.26
C LYS A 241 7.21 -0.32 -20.47
N GLU A 242 7.46 -0.89 -21.65
CA GLU A 242 6.74 -0.54 -22.89
C GLU A 242 5.25 -0.85 -22.76
N GLY A 243 4.88 -2.05 -22.31
CA GLY A 243 3.47 -2.42 -22.13
C GLY A 243 2.72 -1.59 -21.08
N MET A 244 3.39 -1.12 -20.04
CA MET A 244 2.81 -0.19 -19.07
C MET A 244 2.62 1.21 -19.67
N LEU A 245 3.57 1.72 -20.46
CA LEU A 245 3.43 3.02 -21.14
C LEU A 245 2.35 2.99 -22.23
N GLU A 246 2.25 1.89 -22.99
CA GLU A 246 1.12 1.66 -23.93
C GLU A 246 -0.22 1.58 -23.19
N GLY A 247 -0.24 1.02 -21.98
CA GLY A 247 -1.43 1.02 -21.11
C GLY A 247 -1.82 2.43 -20.66
N VAL A 248 -0.84 3.29 -20.36
CA VAL A 248 -1.08 4.71 -20.06
C VAL A 248 -1.67 5.42 -21.27
N GLU A 249 -1.17 5.19 -22.49
CA GLU A 249 -1.75 5.76 -23.72
C GLU A 249 -3.22 5.39 -23.88
N ALA A 250 -3.53 4.10 -23.76
CA ALA A 250 -4.90 3.60 -23.89
C ALA A 250 -5.83 4.18 -22.81
N ALA A 251 -5.37 4.21 -21.56
CA ALA A 251 -6.13 4.80 -20.45
C ALA A 251 -6.47 6.28 -20.70
N LEU A 252 -5.51 7.04 -21.24
CA LEU A 252 -5.68 8.46 -21.55
C LEU A 252 -6.43 8.72 -22.88
N GLY A 253 -6.82 7.68 -23.64
CA GLY A 253 -7.47 7.83 -24.93
C GLY A 253 -6.54 8.37 -26.03
N LEU A 254 -5.23 8.18 -25.88
CA LEU A 254 -4.21 8.63 -26.82
C LEU A 254 -3.97 7.56 -27.90
N SER A 255 -3.49 7.99 -29.07
CA SER A 255 -3.05 7.05 -30.10
C SER A 255 -1.76 6.34 -29.68
N LYS A 256 -1.60 5.07 -30.08
CA LYS A 256 -0.41 4.29 -29.75
C LYS A 256 0.86 4.99 -30.23
N GLY A 257 1.84 5.14 -29.33
CA GLY A 257 3.12 5.80 -29.58
C GLY A 257 3.09 7.33 -29.53
N SER A 258 1.98 7.94 -29.12
CA SER A 258 1.85 9.41 -29.01
C SER A 258 2.17 9.94 -27.61
N LEU A 259 2.36 9.08 -26.60
CA LEU A 259 2.79 9.54 -25.29
C LEU A 259 4.20 10.15 -25.38
N PRO A 260 4.43 11.32 -24.77
CA PRO A 260 5.77 11.89 -24.69
C PRO A 260 6.76 10.87 -24.10
N LYS A 261 7.96 10.79 -24.68
CA LYS A 261 8.96 9.84 -24.17
C LYS A 261 9.45 10.31 -22.80
N PRO A 262 9.34 9.49 -21.73
CA PRO A 262 9.89 9.87 -20.44
C PRO A 262 11.41 9.93 -20.52
N PHE A 263 12.00 11.03 -20.05
CA PHE A 263 13.47 11.19 -20.00
C PHE A 263 14.08 10.34 -18.87
N TYR A 264 13.26 9.90 -17.92
CA TYR A 264 13.67 9.01 -16.84
C TYR A 264 12.58 7.98 -16.54
N THR A 265 13.01 6.72 -16.33
CA THR A 265 12.13 5.66 -15.83
C THR A 265 12.82 4.80 -14.78
N LYS A 266 12.04 4.28 -13.83
CA LYS A 266 12.46 3.24 -12.89
C LYS A 266 11.34 2.21 -12.76
N LEU A 267 11.66 0.97 -13.09
CA LEU A 267 10.74 -0.15 -12.97
C LEU A 267 11.12 -1.03 -11.77
N GLN A 268 10.13 -1.48 -11.01
CA GLN A 268 10.33 -2.41 -9.90
C GLN A 268 9.20 -3.43 -9.84
N LEU A 269 9.55 -4.70 -9.65
CA LEU A 269 8.62 -5.76 -9.32
C LEU A 269 8.44 -5.84 -7.80
N TRP A 270 7.20 -5.84 -7.34
CA TRP A 270 6.83 -6.22 -5.98
C TRP A 270 6.22 -7.60 -6.01
N GLY A 271 7.02 -8.65 -5.83
CA GLY A 271 6.60 -10.06 -5.99
C GLY A 271 5.72 -10.64 -4.88
N ALA A 272 5.36 -9.81 -3.89
CA ALA A 272 4.61 -10.13 -2.68
C ALA A 272 3.72 -8.93 -2.27
N ALA A 273 3.06 -8.30 -3.24
CA ALA A 273 2.47 -6.95 -3.17
C ALA A 273 1.23 -6.87 -2.28
N LEU A 274 0.08 -7.33 -2.75
CA LEU A 274 -1.20 -7.25 -2.05
C LEU A 274 -1.65 -8.67 -1.67
N PRO A 275 -2.31 -8.86 -0.52
CA PRO A 275 -2.94 -10.13 -0.17
C PRO A 275 -4.04 -10.48 -1.17
N THR A 276 -4.06 -11.74 -1.61
CA THR A 276 -5.20 -12.30 -2.38
C THR A 276 -6.10 -13.16 -1.50
N ASN A 277 -5.75 -13.29 -0.23
CA ASN A 277 -6.57 -13.89 0.81
C ASN A 277 -6.22 -13.30 2.19
N THR A 278 -7.16 -13.32 3.12
CA THR A 278 -6.99 -12.80 4.48
C THR A 278 -7.72 -13.66 5.51
N PRO A 279 -7.18 -13.85 6.72
CA PRO A 279 -7.88 -14.55 7.80
C PRO A 279 -8.89 -13.66 8.54
N GLY A 280 -8.94 -12.35 8.26
CA GLY A 280 -9.90 -11.42 8.87
C GLY A 280 -9.73 -11.24 10.39
N VAL A 281 -8.52 -11.40 10.90
CA VAL A 281 -8.19 -11.25 12.33
C VAL A 281 -7.12 -10.19 12.52
N PRO A 282 -7.11 -9.42 13.63
CA PRO A 282 -6.18 -8.29 13.77
C PRO A 282 -4.72 -8.73 13.92
N CYS A 283 -4.46 -9.90 14.49
CA CYS A 283 -3.13 -10.50 14.57
C CYS A 283 -3.23 -12.02 14.70
N ILE A 284 -2.10 -12.70 14.51
CA ILE A 284 -1.95 -14.11 14.86
C ILE A 284 -0.96 -14.20 16.01
N PHE A 285 -1.32 -14.90 17.09
CA PHE A 285 -0.48 -14.99 18.27
C PHE A 285 -0.56 -16.38 18.90
N ASP A 286 0.62 -16.96 19.14
CA ASP A 286 0.83 -18.18 19.92
C ASP A 286 1.38 -17.78 21.30
N PRO A 287 0.55 -17.82 22.35
CA PRO A 287 0.93 -17.39 23.69
C PRO A 287 1.91 -18.37 24.35
N PHE A 288 1.85 -19.66 24.01
CA PHE A 288 2.79 -20.67 24.52
C PHE A 288 4.16 -20.52 23.86
N GLY A 289 4.18 -20.25 22.56
CA GLY A 289 5.38 -19.89 21.82
C GLY A 289 5.90 -18.47 22.13
N ARG A 290 5.10 -17.60 22.77
CA ARG A 290 5.38 -16.16 22.93
C ARG A 290 5.77 -15.51 21.61
N ALA A 291 5.04 -15.84 20.55
CA ALA A 291 5.35 -15.39 19.21
C ALA A 291 4.08 -14.98 18.47
N GLY A 292 4.18 -13.99 17.59
CA GLY A 292 3.05 -13.60 16.75
C GLY A 292 3.44 -12.91 15.45
N ILE A 293 2.43 -12.74 14.59
CA ILE A 293 2.53 -12.07 13.32
C ILE A 293 1.57 -10.89 13.31
N CYS A 294 2.06 -9.75 12.80
CA CYS A 294 1.26 -8.58 12.48
C CYS A 294 1.59 -8.08 11.07
N GLY A 295 0.67 -7.33 10.49
CA GLY A 295 0.77 -6.83 9.12
C GLY A 295 -0.59 -6.43 8.58
N ASP A 296 -0.56 -5.64 7.50
CA ASP A 296 -1.74 -5.24 6.73
C ASP A 296 -2.63 -6.43 6.36
N TRP A 297 -2.05 -7.46 5.73
CA TRP A 297 -2.74 -8.61 5.14
C TRP A 297 -3.68 -9.40 6.07
N LEU A 298 -3.57 -9.20 7.38
CA LEU A 298 -4.39 -9.85 8.40
C LEU A 298 -5.82 -9.28 8.48
N LEU A 299 -5.98 -8.00 8.18
CA LEU A 299 -7.28 -7.30 8.19
C LEU A 299 -7.64 -6.82 6.78
N ASP A 300 -6.79 -5.99 6.18
CA ASP A 300 -7.01 -5.33 4.89
C ASP A 300 -5.67 -4.83 4.34
N SER A 301 -5.56 -4.57 3.04
CA SER A 301 -4.29 -4.19 2.42
C SER A 301 -4.03 -2.69 2.44
N ASN A 302 -4.03 -2.07 3.62
CA ASN A 302 -3.78 -0.64 3.78
C ASN A 302 -2.99 -0.32 5.07
N ILE A 303 -2.55 0.94 5.19
CA ILE A 303 -1.77 1.39 6.34
C ILE A 303 -2.54 1.32 7.66
N GLU A 304 -3.85 1.61 7.66
CA GLU A 304 -4.69 1.55 8.86
C GLU A 304 -4.67 0.13 9.42
N ALA A 305 -4.89 -0.87 8.56
CA ALA A 305 -4.81 -2.28 8.91
C ALA A 305 -3.42 -2.67 9.46
N ALA A 306 -2.32 -2.20 8.85
CA ALA A 306 -0.98 -2.47 9.37
C ALA A 306 -0.78 -1.92 10.79
N VAL A 307 -1.22 -0.67 11.02
CA VAL A 307 -1.13 -0.02 12.33
C VAL A 307 -1.99 -0.74 13.37
N LEU A 308 -3.25 -1.01 13.05
CA LEU A 308 -4.18 -1.71 13.94
C LEU A 308 -3.70 -3.12 14.28
N SER A 309 -3.11 -3.82 13.30
CA SER A 309 -2.52 -5.14 13.51
C SER A 309 -1.32 -5.10 14.46
N GLY A 310 -0.45 -4.08 14.32
CA GLY A 310 0.67 -3.86 15.24
C GLY A 310 0.21 -3.55 16.67
N ILE A 311 -0.81 -2.70 16.83
CA ILE A 311 -1.41 -2.39 18.14
C ILE A 311 -2.00 -3.66 18.77
N ALA A 312 -2.77 -4.44 18.00
CA ALA A 312 -3.39 -5.66 18.50
C ALA A 312 -2.33 -6.65 19.00
N LEU A 313 -1.31 -6.94 18.20
CA LEU A 313 -0.26 -7.86 18.62
C LEU A 313 0.52 -7.36 19.85
N ALA A 314 0.80 -6.06 19.93
CA ALA A 314 1.46 -5.49 21.10
C ALA A 314 0.64 -5.71 22.39
N ASN A 315 -0.69 -5.59 22.32
CA ASN A 315 -1.56 -5.88 23.47
C ASN A 315 -1.49 -7.35 23.88
N HIS A 316 -1.55 -8.28 22.92
CA HIS A 316 -1.41 -9.71 23.22
C HIS A 316 -0.06 -10.05 23.89
N VAL A 317 1.04 -9.47 23.39
CA VAL A 317 2.38 -9.64 23.99
C VAL A 317 2.47 -9.05 25.40
N TYR A 318 1.84 -7.90 25.65
CA TYR A 318 1.82 -7.27 26.97
C TYR A 318 1.04 -8.10 28.00
N TYR A 319 -0.15 -8.58 27.63
CA TYR A 319 -1.02 -9.28 28.58
C TYR A 319 -0.49 -10.66 29.00
N ILE A 320 0.22 -11.39 28.14
CA ILE A 320 0.83 -12.67 28.55
C ILE A 320 1.93 -12.53 29.60
N GLN A 321 2.44 -11.31 29.83
CA GLN A 321 3.41 -11.03 30.88
C GLN A 321 2.73 -10.71 32.22
N SER A 322 1.39 -10.63 32.26
CA SER A 322 0.63 -10.30 33.46
C SER A 322 0.52 -11.51 34.40
N PRO A 323 0.80 -11.35 35.71
CA PRO A 323 0.64 -12.44 36.68
C PRO A 323 -0.79 -12.98 36.72
N GLY A 324 -0.95 -14.30 36.63
CA GLY A 324 -2.26 -14.97 36.75
C GLY A 324 -3.09 -15.05 35.46
N ALA A 325 -2.58 -14.56 34.33
CA ALA A 325 -3.19 -14.76 33.01
C ALA A 325 -3.13 -16.24 32.59
N ASP A 326 -4.23 -16.83 32.11
CA ASP A 326 -4.20 -18.10 31.38
C ASP A 326 -3.71 -17.82 29.95
N PRO A 327 -2.50 -18.29 29.56
CA PRO A 327 -1.97 -18.04 28.23
C PRO A 327 -2.94 -18.48 27.12
N GLY A 328 -3.73 -19.54 27.34
CA GLY A 328 -4.66 -20.08 26.34
C GLY A 328 -5.70 -19.07 25.87
N GLU A 329 -6.15 -18.16 26.74
CA GLU A 329 -7.15 -17.14 26.42
C GLU A 329 -6.63 -16.06 25.45
N PHE A 330 -5.31 -15.91 25.36
CA PHE A 330 -4.68 -14.91 24.48
C PHE A 330 -4.34 -15.44 23.10
N ALA A 331 -4.59 -16.72 22.82
CA ALA A 331 -4.38 -17.30 21.49
C ALA A 331 -5.36 -16.69 20.48
N VAL A 332 -4.85 -16.19 19.36
CA VAL A 332 -5.67 -15.57 18.32
C VAL A 332 -5.16 -15.94 16.93
N GLY A 333 -6.08 -16.18 15.99
CA GLY A 333 -5.75 -16.38 14.57
C GLY A 333 -5.07 -17.71 14.19
N LEU A 334 -4.66 -18.55 15.16
CA LEU A 334 -3.88 -19.78 14.90
C LEU A 334 -4.57 -20.81 14.00
N ASN A 335 -5.91 -20.82 13.97
CA ASN A 335 -6.71 -21.76 13.20
C ASN A 335 -7.71 -21.09 12.24
N HIS A 336 -7.68 -19.77 12.11
CA HIS A 336 -8.64 -19.04 11.26
C HIS A 336 -8.49 -19.44 9.79
N GLU A 337 -9.61 -19.44 9.06
CA GLU A 337 -9.59 -19.69 7.62
C GLU A 337 -9.31 -18.43 6.82
N PHE A 338 -8.57 -18.59 5.72
CA PHE A 338 -8.32 -17.50 4.79
C PHE A 338 -9.43 -17.44 3.77
N GLN A 339 -9.99 -16.26 3.57
CA GLN A 339 -10.99 -15.98 2.55
C GLN A 339 -10.43 -14.97 1.54
N PRO A 340 -10.83 -15.03 0.25
CA PRO A 340 -10.52 -13.98 -0.70
C PRO A 340 -11.06 -12.62 -0.20
N PRO A 341 -10.30 -11.51 -0.33
CA PRO A 341 -10.85 -10.19 -0.08
C PRO A 341 -11.83 -9.81 -1.20
N GLU A 342 -12.72 -8.85 -0.95
CA GLU A 342 -13.68 -8.37 -1.96
C GLU A 342 -13.00 -7.75 -3.19
N GLY A 343 -11.77 -7.26 -3.03
CA GLY A 343 -10.94 -6.72 -4.09
C GLY A 343 -9.46 -6.95 -3.81
N HIS A 344 -8.66 -7.11 -4.86
CA HIS A 344 -7.24 -7.43 -4.74
C HIS A 344 -6.33 -6.58 -5.62
N ASP A 345 -6.88 -5.77 -6.53
CA ASP A 345 -6.13 -4.71 -7.20
C ASP A 345 -6.17 -3.40 -6.41
N ILE A 346 -5.19 -2.54 -6.71
CA ILE A 346 -5.12 -1.19 -6.15
C ILE A 346 -6.41 -0.43 -6.51
N GLY A 347 -7.12 0.03 -5.48
CA GLY A 347 -8.42 0.72 -5.66
C GLY A 347 -9.66 -0.15 -5.61
N GLN A 348 -9.53 -1.43 -5.24
CA GLN A 348 -10.67 -2.32 -5.04
C GLN A 348 -10.92 -2.65 -3.54
N PHE A 349 -10.18 -2.04 -2.62
CA PHE A 349 -10.37 -2.26 -1.17
C PHE A 349 -11.61 -1.52 -0.64
N GLN A 350 -12.36 -2.17 0.26
CA GLN A 350 -13.76 -1.91 0.63
C GLN A 350 -14.17 -0.48 1.01
N LYS A 351 -13.22 0.44 1.27
CA LYS A 351 -13.52 1.68 2.01
C LYS A 351 -13.40 2.98 1.21
N ILE A 352 -13.13 2.93 -0.10
CA ILE A 352 -13.32 4.15 -0.92
C ILE A 352 -14.82 4.23 -1.23
N HIS A 353 -15.61 4.87 -0.37
CA HIS A 353 -17.00 5.18 -0.68
C HIS A 353 -17.05 6.03 -1.95
N VAL A 354 -17.39 5.38 -3.08
CA VAL A 354 -17.59 6.02 -4.38
C VAL A 354 -18.92 6.77 -4.33
N ILE A 355 -18.93 7.94 -3.71
CA ILE A 355 -20.02 8.89 -3.94
C ILE A 355 -19.65 9.61 -5.24
N ARG A 356 -20.47 9.40 -6.27
CA ARG A 356 -20.28 10.00 -7.60
C ARG A 356 -20.96 11.37 -7.64
N CYS A 357 -20.34 12.35 -8.29
CA CYS A 357 -21.05 13.55 -8.72
C CYS A 357 -21.99 13.17 -9.88
N GLN A 358 -23.25 12.83 -9.62
CA GLN A 358 -24.26 12.82 -10.67
C GLN A 358 -24.78 14.25 -10.88
N GLY A 359 -24.39 14.87 -12.00
CA GLY A 359 -24.98 16.12 -12.45
C GLY A 359 -26.33 15.85 -13.12
N ASN A 360 -27.42 16.08 -12.40
CA ASN A 360 -28.75 16.15 -13.01
C ASN A 360 -28.94 17.53 -13.64
N TYR A 361 -28.78 17.63 -14.96
CA TYR A 361 -29.44 18.67 -15.73
C TYR A 361 -30.80 18.12 -16.18
N PRO A 362 -31.94 18.65 -15.71
CA PRO A 362 -33.21 18.29 -16.30
C PRO A 362 -33.31 18.98 -17.66
N GLU A 363 -33.32 18.18 -18.73
CA GLU A 363 -33.75 18.63 -20.05
C GLU A 363 -35.18 19.15 -19.97
N SER A 364 -35.34 20.37 -20.48
CA SER A 364 -36.61 21.04 -20.69
C SER A 364 -37.51 20.23 -21.62
N ASN A 365 -38.65 19.77 -21.11
CA ASN A 365 -39.79 19.42 -21.94
C ASN A 365 -40.98 20.31 -21.58
N ILE A 366 -41.23 21.27 -22.47
CA ILE A 366 -42.44 22.04 -22.57
C ILE A 366 -43.50 21.15 -23.22
N SER A 367 -44.54 20.77 -22.49
CA SER A 367 -45.89 20.60 -23.05
C SER A 367 -46.90 20.52 -21.91
N GLY A 368 -48.06 21.14 -22.15
CA GLY A 368 -48.90 21.71 -21.10
C GLY A 368 -49.71 20.71 -20.30
N LEU A 369 -50.13 21.15 -19.12
CA LEU A 369 -51.54 21.11 -18.73
C LEU A 369 -51.80 22.12 -17.61
N ASN A 370 -52.94 22.78 -17.76
CA ASN A 370 -53.46 23.86 -16.95
C ASN A 370 -53.89 23.41 -15.55
N SER A 371 -54.03 24.42 -14.70
CA SER A 371 -55.01 24.59 -13.60
C SER A 371 -54.63 24.23 -12.15
N ARG A 372 -54.50 25.33 -11.39
CA ARG A 372 -55.20 25.67 -10.13
C ARG A 372 -54.87 24.94 -8.81
N GLU A 373 -54.49 25.80 -7.85
CA GLU A 373 -54.82 25.81 -6.40
C GLU A 373 -54.14 24.71 -5.54
N TYR A 374 -53.64 24.90 -4.32
CA TYR A 374 -53.93 25.85 -3.23
C TYR A 374 -52.65 26.22 -2.43
N LEU A 375 -52.70 27.41 -1.82
CA LEU A 375 -51.86 27.87 -0.71
C LEU A 375 -52.11 27.06 0.57
N THR A 376 -51.05 26.78 1.33
CA THR A 376 -50.78 27.31 2.69
C THR A 376 -49.32 27.11 3.05
#